data_AF-A0A945TIW6-F1
#
_entry.id   AF-A0A945TIW6-F1
#
_cell.length_a   1.000
_cell.length_b   1.000
_cell.length_c   1.000
_cell.angle_alpha   90.00
_cell.angle_beta   90.00
_cell.angle_gamma   90.00
#
_symmetry.space_group_name_H-M   'P 1'
#
loop_
_entity.id
_entity.type
_entity.pdbx_description
1 polymer ?
#
loop_
_entity_poly.entity_id
_entity_poly.type
_entity_poly.pdbx_seq_one_letter_code
_entity_poly.pdbx_strand_id
1 'polypeptide(L)'
;MSWREMLGIDELKPTTLPHNTHNTHKYPAKDNCTDIAERKSKMLEALAIASKGLSITPNELYETLDSDDIESWFDNALNPLSLKDFAHSHQQRKLMDEGKAPDHYTQQGTCKQCGPILSWFQGETESCPWCRN
;
A
#
# COMPACT_ATOMS: atom_id res chain seq x y z
N MET A 1 -0.43 -7.56 -0.33
CA MET A 1 -1.59 -6.66 -0.25
C MET A 1 -1.26 -5.49 -1.14
N SER A 2 -2.07 -5.23 -2.15
CA SER A 2 -1.88 -4.07 -3.03
C SER A 2 -2.04 -2.76 -2.24
N TRP A 3 -1.44 -1.67 -2.71
CA TRP A 3 -1.65 -0.33 -2.13
C TRP A 3 -3.13 0.03 -2.03
N ARG A 4 -3.96 -0.42 -2.99
CA ARG A 4 -5.41 -0.18 -2.98
C ARG A 4 -6.09 -0.86 -1.81
N GLU A 5 -5.79 -2.14 -1.60
CA GLU A 5 -6.32 -2.90 -0.47
C GLU A 5 -5.85 -2.32 0.86
N MET A 6 -4.58 -1.89 0.93
CA MET A 6 -4.01 -1.31 2.14
C MET A 6 -4.66 0.03 2.50
N LEU A 7 -5.04 0.83 1.50
CA LEU A 7 -5.74 2.11 1.69
C LEU A 7 -7.26 1.98 1.76
N GLY A 8 -7.82 0.78 1.63
CA GLY A 8 -9.26 0.57 1.59
C GLY A 8 -9.94 1.19 0.35
N ILE A 9 -9.19 1.37 -0.74
CA ILE A 9 -9.71 1.75 -2.06
C ILE A 9 -10.22 0.46 -2.70
N ASP A 10 -11.39 0.02 -2.24
CA ASP A 10 -12.12 -1.06 -2.89
C ASP A 10 -12.43 -0.65 -4.33
N GLU A 11 -12.00 -1.44 -5.30
CA GLU A 11 -12.48 -1.29 -6.67
C GLU A 11 -14.00 -1.50 -6.65
N LEU A 12 -14.75 -0.45 -6.99
CA LEU A 12 -16.08 -0.64 -7.58
C LEU A 12 -15.91 -1.63 -8.74
N LYS A 13 -16.33 -2.88 -8.51
CA LYS A 13 -16.35 -4.04 -9.41
C LYS A 13 -15.92 -3.71 -10.86
N PRO A 14 -14.86 -4.34 -11.40
CA PRO A 14 -14.64 -4.28 -12.84
C PRO A 14 -15.87 -4.90 -13.52
N THR A 15 -16.62 -4.06 -14.22
CA THR A 15 -17.66 -4.52 -15.14
C THR A 15 -16.96 -5.38 -16.17
N THR A 16 -17.32 -6.66 -16.22
CA THR A 16 -16.77 -7.67 -17.11
C THR A 16 -16.57 -7.13 -18.53
N LEU A 17 -15.30 -7.11 -18.96
CA LEU A 17 -14.82 -6.90 -20.32
C LEU A 17 -15.56 -7.81 -21.32
N PRO A 18 -15.81 -7.37 -22.56
CA PRO A 18 -15.49 -8.21 -23.70
C PRO A 18 -13.98 -8.11 -23.95
N HIS A 19 -13.30 -9.23 -23.68
CA HIS A 19 -11.90 -9.46 -24.04
C HIS A 19 -11.79 -9.42 -25.57
N ASN A 20 -11.27 -8.32 -26.12
CA ASN A 20 -10.99 -8.25 -27.55
C ASN A 20 -9.60 -8.83 -27.82
N THR A 21 -9.63 -9.92 -28.56
CA THR A 21 -8.52 -10.68 -29.13
C THR A 21 -7.58 -9.82 -29.98
N HIS A 22 -6.28 -10.11 -29.83
CA HIS A 22 -5.20 -9.86 -30.78
C HIS A 22 -4.95 -8.40 -31.21
N ASN A 23 -3.96 -7.78 -30.57
CA ASN A 23 -2.91 -7.08 -31.31
C ASN A 23 -1.56 -7.53 -30.76
N THR A 24 -0.85 -8.32 -31.57
CA THR A 24 0.52 -8.75 -31.33
C THR A 24 1.43 -7.52 -31.36
N HIS A 25 1.57 -6.85 -30.22
CA HIS A 25 2.72 -5.98 -30.00
C HIS A 25 3.94 -6.88 -29.82
N LYS A 26 4.68 -7.06 -30.92
CA LYS A 26 6.06 -7.55 -30.87
C LYS A 26 6.85 -6.54 -30.04
N TYR A 27 6.94 -6.76 -28.73
CA TYR A 27 7.99 -6.14 -27.93
C TYR A 27 9.32 -6.63 -28.52
N PRO A 28 10.21 -5.75 -29.00
CA PRO A 28 11.57 -6.17 -29.25
C PRO A 28 12.14 -6.62 -27.91
N ALA A 29 12.53 -7.90 -27.84
CA ALA A 29 13.25 -8.49 -26.73
C ALA A 29 14.54 -7.70 -26.49
N LYS A 30 14.43 -6.66 -25.68
CA LYS A 30 15.51 -5.77 -25.26
C LYS A 30 15.05 -5.02 -24.01
N ASP A 31 14.63 -5.79 -23.00
CA ASP A 31 14.56 -5.31 -21.62
C ASP A 31 16.00 -5.00 -21.21
N ASN A 32 16.48 -3.82 -21.62
CA ASN A 32 17.80 -3.33 -21.26
C ASN A 32 17.79 -3.22 -19.75
N CYS A 33 18.67 -3.98 -19.07
CA CYS A 33 18.88 -3.93 -17.63
C CYS A 33 18.93 -2.50 -17.06
N THR A 34 19.34 -1.52 -17.87
CA THR A 34 19.36 -0.09 -17.57
C THR A 34 17.96 0.49 -17.29
N ASP A 35 16.92 0.12 -18.05
CA ASP A 35 15.57 0.67 -17.89
C ASP A 35 14.91 0.19 -16.59
N ILE A 36 15.07 -1.10 -16.26
CA ILE A 36 14.59 -1.68 -15.01
C ILE A 36 15.29 -1.04 -13.81
N ALA A 37 16.62 -0.87 -13.88
CA ALA A 37 17.38 -0.22 -12.82
C ALA A 37 16.98 1.25 -12.63
N GLU A 38 16.75 1.98 -13.72
CA GLU A 38 16.30 3.37 -13.68
C GLU A 38 14.89 3.49 -13.09
N ARG A 39 13.94 2.65 -13.52
CA ARG A 39 12.58 2.60 -12.94
C ARG A 39 12.63 2.29 -11.45
N LYS A 40 13.41 1.29 -11.04
CA LYS A 40 13.59 0.97 -9.62
C LYS A 40 14.15 2.16 -8.84
N SER A 41 15.16 2.86 -9.38
CA SER A 41 15.73 4.06 -8.74
C SER A 41 14.68 5.14 -8.51
N LYS A 42 13.88 5.47 -9.54
CA LYS A 42 12.82 6.49 -9.45
C LYS A 42 11.74 6.12 -8.42
N MET A 43 11.35 4.85 -8.36
CA MET A 43 10.38 4.38 -7.38
C MET A 43 10.95 4.46 -5.95
N LEU A 44 12.21 4.04 -5.76
CA LEU A 44 12.88 4.13 -4.45
C LEU A 44 13.03 5.58 -3.98
N GLU A 45 13.28 6.53 -4.88
CA GLU A 45 13.28 7.96 -4.56
C GLU A 45 11.90 8.45 -4.10
N ALA A 46 10.84 8.07 -4.80
CA ALA A 46 9.47 8.40 -4.40
C ALA A 46 9.11 7.80 -3.04
N LEU A 47 9.49 6.54 -2.80
CA LEU A 47 9.31 5.86 -1.52
C LEU A 47 10.12 6.51 -0.40
N ALA A 48 11.33 7.01 -0.68
CA ALA A 48 12.13 7.75 0.29
C ALA A 48 11.47 9.07 0.72
N ILE A 49 10.77 9.73 -0.19
CA ILE A 49 9.96 10.91 0.13
C ILE A 49 8.74 10.50 0.96
N ALA A 50 8.03 9.45 0.54
CA ALA A 50 6.82 8.96 1.20
C ALA A 50 7.08 8.43 2.61
N SER A 51 8.23 7.78 2.85
CA SER A 51 8.60 7.20 4.14
C SER A 51 9.35 8.15 5.06
N LYS A 52 9.48 9.43 4.69
CA LYS A 52 10.23 10.42 5.47
C LYS A 52 9.64 10.57 6.88
N GLY A 53 10.47 10.32 7.90
CA GLY A 53 10.08 10.39 9.30
C GLY A 53 9.43 9.13 9.86
N LEU A 54 9.33 8.06 9.04
CA LEU A 54 8.91 6.73 9.49
C LEU A 54 10.15 5.86 9.78
N SER A 55 9.95 4.80 10.56
CA SER A 55 11.02 3.81 10.81
C SER A 55 11.16 2.80 9.67
N ILE A 56 10.15 2.67 8.81
CA ILE A 56 10.18 1.85 7.61
C ILE A 56 11.07 2.47 6.54
N THR A 57 11.93 1.64 5.94
CA THR A 57 12.85 2.06 4.90
C THR A 57 12.19 1.99 3.51
N PRO A 58 12.72 2.75 2.52
CA PRO A 58 12.20 2.71 1.15
C PRO A 58 12.31 1.31 0.52
N ASN A 59 13.35 0.55 0.86
CA ASN A 59 13.54 -0.80 0.37
C ASN A 59 12.49 -1.76 0.95
N GLU A 60 12.21 -1.69 2.25
CA GLU A 60 11.15 -2.50 2.87
C GLU A 60 9.77 -2.21 2.25
N LEU A 61 9.47 -0.94 1.92
CA LEU A 61 8.25 -0.61 1.19
C LEU A 61 8.26 -1.11 -0.25
N TYR A 62 9.40 -1.04 -0.93
CA TYR A 62 9.52 -1.53 -2.29
C TYR A 62 9.27 -3.04 -2.37
N GLU A 63 9.73 -3.80 -1.39
CA GLU A 63 9.54 -5.25 -1.31
C GLU A 63 8.09 -5.67 -1.07
N THR A 64 7.21 -4.74 -0.67
CA THR A 64 5.80 -5.04 -0.40
C THR A 64 4.89 -4.68 -1.56
N LEU A 65 5.37 -3.86 -2.50
CA LEU A 65 4.69 -3.50 -3.73
C LEU A 65 4.81 -4.64 -4.74
N ASP A 66 3.68 -5.02 -5.34
CA ASP A 66 3.69 -5.94 -6.47
C ASP A 66 3.97 -5.22 -7.80
N SER A 67 4.03 -5.97 -8.90
CA SER A 67 4.28 -5.39 -10.22
C SER A 67 3.19 -4.39 -10.63
N ASP A 68 1.94 -4.63 -10.25
CA ASP A 68 0.80 -3.83 -10.69
C ASP A 68 0.76 -2.48 -9.93
N ASP A 69 1.18 -2.50 -8.68
CA ASP A 69 1.41 -1.32 -7.85
C ASP A 69 2.55 -0.46 -8.41
N ILE A 70 3.64 -1.10 -8.87
CA ILE A 70 4.77 -0.42 -9.50
C ILE A 70 4.35 0.21 -10.84
N GLU A 71 3.62 -0.51 -11.69
CA GLU A 71 3.10 0.05 -12.95
C GLU A 71 2.11 1.18 -12.69
N SER A 72 1.25 1.06 -11.68
CA SER A 72 0.32 2.12 -11.28
C SER A 72 1.02 3.45 -10.96
N TRP A 73 2.23 3.41 -10.40
CA TRP A 73 3.04 4.61 -10.18
C TRP A 73 3.48 5.26 -11.49
N PHE A 74 4.02 4.46 -12.42
CA PHE A 74 4.50 4.98 -13.70
C PHE A 74 3.38 5.45 -14.62
N ASP A 75 2.18 4.91 -14.46
CA ASP A 75 0.96 5.35 -15.15
C ASP A 75 0.28 6.55 -14.46
N ASN A 76 0.84 7.07 -13.37
CA ASN A 76 0.28 8.14 -12.52
C ASN A 76 -1.08 7.80 -11.87
N ALA A 77 -1.47 6.52 -11.84
CA ALA A 77 -2.64 6.05 -11.11
C ALA A 77 -2.39 6.05 -9.59
N LEU A 78 -1.15 5.73 -9.18
CA LEU A 78 -0.67 5.91 -7.82
C LEU A 78 0.02 7.27 -7.72
N ASN A 79 -0.59 8.20 -6.99
CA ASN A 79 -0.05 9.55 -6.82
C ASN A 79 0.82 9.66 -5.54
N PRO A 80 1.63 10.72 -5.38
CA PRO A 80 2.51 10.87 -4.22
C PRO A 80 1.81 10.91 -2.85
N LEU A 81 0.57 11.43 -2.79
CA LEU A 81 -0.20 11.45 -1.55
C LEU A 81 -0.62 10.02 -1.16
N SER A 82 -1.15 9.26 -2.11
CA SER A 82 -1.48 7.85 -1.91
C SER A 82 -0.25 7.01 -1.55
N LEU A 83 0.93 7.31 -2.13
CA LEU A 83 2.18 6.64 -1.77
C LEU A 83 2.59 6.95 -0.31
N LYS A 84 2.38 8.18 0.14
CA LYS A 84 2.60 8.58 1.54
C LYS A 84 1.63 7.86 2.47
N ASP A 85 0.35 7.86 2.16
CA ASP A 85 -0.66 7.16 2.97
C ASP A 85 -0.38 5.65 3.04
N PHE A 86 0.12 5.07 1.94
CA PHE A 86 0.58 3.69 1.87
C PHE A 86 1.74 3.44 2.84
N ALA A 87 2.77 4.29 2.81
CA ALA A 87 3.92 4.19 3.71
C ALA A 87 3.51 4.27 5.19
N HIS A 88 2.62 5.21 5.53
CA HIS A 88 2.08 5.35 6.89
C HIS A 88 1.27 4.12 7.32
N SER A 89 0.41 3.61 6.44
CA SER A 89 -0.42 2.43 6.71
C SER A 89 0.43 1.18 6.94
N HIS A 90 1.51 1.03 6.16
CA HIS A 90 2.44 -0.08 6.31
C HIS A 90 3.26 0.03 7.61
N GLN A 91 3.76 1.21 7.96
CA GLN A 91 4.43 1.43 9.24
C GLN A 91 3.50 1.11 10.42
N GLN A 92 2.25 1.55 10.35
CA GLN A 92 1.24 1.28 11.37
C GLN A 92 1.02 -0.23 11.50
N ARG A 93 0.83 -0.93 10.38
CA ARG A 93 0.69 -2.39 10.37
C ARG A 93 1.88 -3.09 11.02
N LYS A 94 3.10 -2.71 10.64
CA LYS A 94 4.34 -3.26 11.23
C LYS A 94 4.38 -3.12 12.75
N LEU A 95 4.02 -1.94 13.28
CA LEU A 95 3.94 -1.74 14.74
C LEU A 95 2.91 -2.68 15.38
N MET A 96 1.74 -2.80 14.77
CA MET A 96 0.65 -3.63 15.29
C MET A 96 1.01 -5.13 15.28
N ASP A 97 1.68 -5.60 14.22
CA ASP A 97 2.15 -6.98 14.10
C ASP A 97 3.26 -7.29 15.13
N GLU A 98 4.03 -6.28 15.53
CA GLU A 98 4.98 -6.34 16.66
C GLU A 98 4.30 -6.22 18.04
N GLY A 99 2.97 -6.14 18.10
CA GLY A 99 2.20 -5.94 19.33
C GLY A 99 2.31 -4.54 19.93
N LYS A 100 2.79 -3.56 19.16
CA LYS A 100 2.96 -2.17 19.59
C LYS A 100 1.79 -1.31 19.11
N ALA A 101 1.28 -0.50 20.02
CA ALA A 101 0.31 0.54 19.70
C ALA A 101 0.95 1.66 18.88
N PRO A 102 0.35 2.09 17.75
CA PRO A 102 0.75 3.31 17.06
C PRO A 102 0.55 4.54 17.95
N ASP A 103 1.46 5.52 17.90
CA ASP A 103 1.46 6.67 18.83
C ASP A 103 0.17 7.49 18.83
N HIS A 104 -0.54 7.54 17.71
CA HIS A 104 -1.79 8.29 17.58
C HIS A 104 -3.01 7.54 18.13
N TYR A 105 -2.85 6.27 18.50
CA TYR A 105 -3.89 5.48 19.15
C TYR A 105 -3.85 5.81 20.65
N THR A 106 -4.56 6.86 21.03
CA THR A 106 -4.54 7.39 22.41
C THR A 106 -5.83 7.11 23.19
N GLN A 107 -6.83 6.52 22.53
CA GLN A 107 -8.17 6.32 23.05
C GLN A 107 -8.47 4.84 23.25
N GLN A 108 -9.35 4.51 24.20
CA GLN A 108 -9.94 3.18 24.28
C GLN A 108 -11.22 3.13 23.45
N GLY A 109 -11.36 2.04 22.67
CA GLY A 109 -12.56 1.73 21.91
C GLY A 109 -12.88 0.24 21.97
N THR A 110 -13.94 -0.17 21.28
CA THR A 110 -14.38 -1.58 21.23
C THR A 110 -14.58 -2.00 19.77
N CYS A 111 -13.86 -3.01 19.28
CA CYS A 111 -14.16 -3.73 18.03
C CYS A 111 -15.21 -4.79 18.35
N LYS A 112 -16.30 -4.87 17.61
CA LYS A 112 -17.28 -5.96 17.76
C LYS A 112 -16.70 -7.35 17.47
N GLN A 113 -15.59 -7.42 16.73
CA GLN A 113 -14.93 -8.68 16.40
C GLN A 113 -13.88 -9.13 17.42
N CYS A 114 -13.05 -8.22 17.97
CA CYS A 114 -11.96 -8.59 18.89
C CYS A 114 -12.10 -8.04 20.32
N GLY A 115 -13.14 -7.25 20.61
CA GLY A 115 -13.38 -6.67 21.92
C GLY A 115 -12.63 -5.34 22.15
N PRO A 116 -12.14 -5.08 23.37
CA PRO A 116 -11.47 -3.82 23.70
C PRO A 116 -10.18 -3.62 22.89
N ILE A 117 -10.00 -2.40 22.38
CA ILE A 117 -8.84 -1.99 21.59
C ILE A 117 -8.33 -0.62 22.01
N LEU A 118 -7.05 -0.37 21.73
CA LEU A 118 -6.56 1.00 21.63
C LEU A 118 -6.88 1.54 20.23
N SER A 119 -7.27 2.80 20.13
CA SER A 119 -7.79 3.42 18.91
C SER A 119 -7.47 4.91 18.87
N TRP A 120 -7.59 5.52 17.69
CA TRP A 120 -7.57 6.98 17.52
C TRP A 120 -8.96 7.62 17.67
N PHE A 121 -10.01 6.81 17.84
CA PHE A 121 -11.38 7.26 18.07
C PHE A 121 -11.97 6.59 19.32
N GLN A 122 -12.98 7.21 19.91
CA GLN A 122 -13.75 6.67 21.02
C GLN A 122 -15.03 5.98 20.50
N GLY A 123 -15.44 4.91 21.17
CA GLY A 123 -16.70 4.21 20.89
C GLY A 123 -16.51 2.83 20.25
N GLU A 124 -17.57 2.34 19.63
CA GLU A 124 -17.66 1.00 19.08
C GLU A 124 -17.51 1.02 17.55
N THR A 125 -16.82 0.03 16.98
CA THR A 125 -16.68 -0.18 15.54
C THR A 125 -17.02 -1.62 15.15
N GLU A 126 -17.57 -1.80 13.95
CA GLU A 126 -17.83 -3.14 13.39
C GLU A 126 -16.55 -3.94 13.17
N SER A 127 -15.49 -3.26 12.72
CA SER A 127 -14.15 -3.82 12.51
C SER A 127 -13.09 -2.80 12.85
N CYS A 128 -11.91 -3.23 13.28
CA CYS A 128 -10.80 -2.33 13.58
C CYS A 128 -9.48 -2.79 12.94
N PRO A 129 -8.45 -1.94 12.88
CA PRO A 129 -7.17 -2.35 12.29
C PRO A 129 -6.47 -3.49 13.01
N TRP A 130 -6.78 -3.74 14.30
CA TRP A 130 -6.30 -4.89 15.07
C TRP A 130 -7.02 -6.20 14.72
N CYS A 131 -8.21 -6.13 14.13
CA CYS A 131 -9.06 -7.29 13.86
C CYS A 131 -8.50 -8.16 12.69
N ARG A 132 -7.36 -7.80 12.09
CA ARG A 132 -6.78 -8.53 10.94
C ARG A 132 -6.09 -9.82 11.37
N ASN A 133 -6.61 -10.93 10.83
CA ASN A 133 -6.01 -12.25 10.68
C ASN A 133 -5.55 -12.39 9.23
#